data_AF-A0A1D2A8K1-F1
#
_entry.id   AF-A0A1D2A8K1-F1
#
_cell.length_a   1.000
_cell.length_b   1.000
_cell.length_c   1.000
_cell.angle_alpha   90.00
_cell.angle_beta   90.00
_cell.angle_gamma   90.00
#
_symmetry.space_group_name_H-M   'P 1'
#
loop_
_entity.id
_entity.type
_entity.pdbx_description
1 polymer ?
#
loop_
_entity_poly.entity_id
_entity_poly.type
_entity_poly.pdbx_seq_one_letter_code
_entity_poly.pdbx_strand_id
1 'polypeptide(L)'
;MELFPVHSCRNLPATLAAARGAGWRVLGADGGAEAQACTGVAPGAPTLLVMGSEGAGLRTNVRRACEALVRIPGGAGAAQVESLNVSVATGILLHHLLQPGAAEAGQ
;
A
#
# COMPACT_ATOMS: atom_id res chain seq x y z
N MET A 1 8.26 5.38 25.01
CA MET A 1 7.14 4.66 24.37
C MET A 1 6.92 5.27 23.02
N GLU A 2 6.89 4.46 21.96
CA GLU A 2 6.48 4.93 20.64
C GLU A 2 4.96 4.79 20.55
N LEU A 3 4.25 5.92 20.45
CA LEU A 3 2.79 5.96 20.41
C LEU A 3 2.36 6.34 18.99
N PHE A 4 1.47 5.53 18.42
CA PHE A 4 0.83 5.83 17.15
C PHE A 4 -0.68 5.90 17.34
N PRO A 5 -1.37 6.90 16.73
CA PRO A 5 -2.81 6.98 16.80
C PRO A 5 -3.44 5.80 16.04
N VAL A 6 -4.38 5.13 16.68
CA VAL A 6 -5.14 4.03 16.08
C VAL A 6 -6.59 4.46 15.93
N HIS A 7 -7.10 4.32 14.71
CA HIS A 7 -8.47 4.64 14.36
C HIS A 7 -9.18 3.42 13.80
N SER A 8 -10.49 3.33 14.03
CA SER A 8 -11.35 2.30 13.44
C SER A 8 -12.50 2.95 12.68
N CYS A 9 -13.00 2.27 11.66
CA CYS A 9 -14.17 2.71 10.90
C CYS A 9 -15.12 1.54 10.65
N ARG A 10 -16.40 1.84 10.50
CA ARG A 10 -17.45 0.83 10.25
C ARG A 10 -17.51 0.38 8.79
N ASN A 11 -17.08 1.24 7.86
CA ASN A 11 -17.15 0.98 6.43
C ASN A 11 -15.87 1.48 5.75
N LEU A 12 -14.89 0.58 5.59
CA LEU A 12 -13.59 0.92 5.01
C LEU A 12 -13.70 1.45 3.56
N PRO A 13 -14.44 0.82 2.62
CA PRO A 13 -14.61 1.38 1.28
C PRO A 13 -15.12 2.83 1.25
N ALA A 14 -16.09 3.17 2.11
CA ALA A 14 -16.60 4.54 2.21
C ALA A 14 -15.54 5.52 2.74
N THR A 15 -14.78 5.11 3.77
CA THR A 15 -13.66 5.91 4.31
C THR A 15 -12.59 6.16 3.25
N LEU A 16 -12.22 5.12 2.49
CA LEU A 16 -11.23 5.24 1.41
C LEU A 16 -11.72 6.19 0.31
N ALA A 17 -12.99 6.09 -0.09
CA ALA A 17 -13.59 6.98 -1.08
C ALA A 17 -13.59 8.45 -0.61
N ALA A 18 -13.92 8.70 0.66
CA ALA A 18 -13.88 10.04 1.25
C ALA A 18 -12.45 10.61 1.27
N ALA A 19 -11.45 9.81 1.64
CA ALA A 19 -10.04 10.22 1.62
C ALA A 19 -9.57 10.59 0.22
N ARG A 20 -9.98 9.83 -0.82
CA ARG A 20 -9.72 10.17 -2.23
C ARG A 20 -10.34 11.51 -2.60
N GLY A 21 -11.59 11.75 -2.21
CA GLY A 21 -12.25 13.05 -2.40
C GLY A 21 -11.52 14.22 -1.71
N ALA A 22 -10.74 13.94 -0.68
CA ALA A 22 -9.90 14.91 0.03
C ALA A 22 -8.46 15.00 -0.51
N GLY A 23 -8.15 14.38 -1.67
CA GLY A 23 -6.84 14.46 -2.33
C GLY A 23 -5.81 13.43 -1.85
N TRP A 24 -6.21 12.42 -1.08
CA TRP A 24 -5.31 11.32 -0.71
C TRP A 24 -5.26 10.24 -1.78
N ARG A 25 -4.06 9.77 -2.10
CA ARG A 25 -3.88 8.57 -2.92
C ARG A 25 -4.24 7.33 -2.11
N VAL A 26 -4.97 6.37 -2.70
CA VAL A 26 -5.29 5.09 -2.04
C VAL A 26 -4.64 3.94 -2.80
N LEU A 27 -3.66 3.28 -2.19
CA LEU A 27 -2.92 2.16 -2.76
C LEU A 27 -3.25 0.87 -2.02
N GLY A 28 -3.64 -0.17 -2.75
CA GLY A 28 -3.86 -1.51 -2.18
C GLY A 28 -2.65 -2.41 -2.38
N ALA A 29 -2.18 -3.09 -1.34
CA ALA A 29 -1.14 -4.11 -1.46
C ALA A 29 -1.72 -5.43 -1.96
N ASP A 30 -1.22 -5.92 -3.10
CA ASP A 30 -1.68 -7.14 -3.76
C ASP A 30 -0.49 -7.79 -4.49
N GLY A 31 -0.29 -9.10 -4.36
CA GLY A 31 0.81 -9.83 -5.00
C GLY A 31 0.55 -10.20 -6.46
N GLY A 32 -0.66 -9.98 -6.95
CA GLY A 32 -1.10 -10.38 -8.29
C GLY A 32 -0.45 -9.58 -9.43
N ALA A 33 -0.54 -10.14 -10.63
CA ALA A 33 0.06 -9.57 -11.84
C ALA A 33 -0.47 -8.17 -12.20
N GLU A 34 -1.71 -7.85 -11.80
CA GLU A 34 -2.35 -6.54 -12.03
C GLU A 34 -1.75 -5.41 -11.17
N ALA A 35 -1.04 -5.75 -10.08
CA ALA A 35 -0.46 -4.76 -9.18
C ALA A 35 0.89 -4.27 -9.71
N GLN A 36 1.09 -2.95 -9.80
CA GLN A 36 2.36 -2.40 -10.27
C GLN A 36 3.47 -2.60 -9.25
N ALA A 37 4.72 -2.72 -9.71
CA ALA A 37 5.87 -2.79 -8.80
C ALA A 37 5.97 -1.53 -7.94
N CYS A 38 6.21 -1.69 -6.63
CA CYS A 38 6.34 -0.55 -5.72
C CYS A 38 7.43 0.43 -6.17
N THR A 39 8.51 -0.06 -6.80
CA THR A 39 9.60 0.75 -7.36
C THR A 39 9.19 1.73 -8.47
N GLY A 40 8.02 1.53 -9.09
CA GLY A 40 7.46 2.45 -10.07
C GLY A 40 6.51 3.51 -9.46
N VAL A 41 6.28 3.47 -8.15
CA VAL A 41 5.33 4.35 -7.47
C VAL A 41 6.07 5.57 -6.93
N ALA A 42 5.68 6.76 -7.38
CA ALA A 42 6.26 8.00 -6.87
C ALA A 42 6.05 8.13 -5.34
N PRO A 43 7.12 8.40 -4.57
CA PRO A 43 7.02 8.58 -3.13
C PRO A 43 6.66 10.03 -2.75
N GLY A 44 6.44 10.28 -1.46
CA GLY A 44 6.21 11.64 -0.91
C GLY A 44 4.79 12.21 -1.04
N ALA A 45 3.90 11.62 -1.84
CA ALA A 45 2.50 12.04 -1.91
C ALA A 45 1.67 11.55 -0.69
N PRO A 46 0.71 12.34 -0.16
CA PRO A 46 -0.24 11.88 0.87
C PRO A 46 -0.95 10.59 0.43
N THR A 47 -0.69 9.50 1.16
CA THR A 47 -1.08 8.15 0.72
C THR A 47 -1.71 7.36 1.86
N LEU A 48 -2.85 6.73 1.58
CA LEU A 48 -3.39 5.62 2.35
C LEU A 48 -2.92 4.31 1.72
N LEU A 49 -2.06 3.58 2.42
CA LEU A 49 -1.66 2.23 2.07
C LEU A 49 -2.62 1.23 2.74
N VAL A 50 -3.27 0.40 1.93
CA VAL A 50 -4.26 -0.58 2.38
C VAL A 50 -3.65 -1.98 2.28
N MET A 51 -3.54 -2.65 3.42
CA MET A 51 -3.04 -4.00 3.51
C MET A 51 -4.19 -5.02 3.56
N GLY A 52 -3.99 -6.16 2.91
CA GLY A 52 -4.92 -7.29 2.98
C GLY A 52 -4.85 -8.05 4.30
N SER A 53 -5.86 -8.89 4.55
CA SER A 53 -5.78 -9.89 5.61
C SER A 53 -4.83 -11.01 5.21
N GLU A 54 -4.19 -11.64 6.19
CA GLU A 54 -3.35 -12.82 5.98
C GLU A 54 -4.14 -13.93 5.26
N GLY A 55 -3.52 -14.55 4.24
CA GLY A 55 -4.12 -15.58 3.39
C GLY A 55 -5.10 -15.06 2.34
N ALA A 56 -6.11 -14.27 2.73
CA ALA A 56 -7.19 -13.84 1.83
C ALA A 56 -6.89 -12.55 1.03
N GLY A 57 -5.84 -11.80 1.39
CA GLY A 57 -5.50 -10.55 0.72
C GLY A 57 -6.58 -9.46 0.93
N LEU A 58 -6.76 -8.61 -0.09
CA LEU A 58 -7.76 -7.54 -0.05
C LEU A 58 -9.15 -8.06 -0.41
N ARG A 59 -10.15 -7.72 0.41
CA ARG A 59 -11.57 -7.95 0.05
C ARG A 59 -11.91 -7.23 -1.25
N THR A 60 -12.73 -7.85 -2.11
CA THR A 60 -13.06 -7.34 -3.45
C THR A 60 -13.55 -5.89 -3.47
N ASN A 61 -14.39 -5.50 -2.50
CA ASN A 61 -14.90 -4.13 -2.38
C ASN A 61 -13.82 -3.11 -1.97
N VAL A 62 -12.90 -3.52 -1.09
CA VAL A 62 -11.75 -2.69 -0.68
C VAL A 62 -10.76 -2.55 -1.84
N ARG A 63 -10.48 -3.65 -2.55
CA ARG A 63 -9.64 -3.66 -3.76
C ARG A 63 -10.16 -2.69 -4.81
N ARG A 64 -11.48 -2.69 -5.07
CA ARG A 64 -12.14 -1.76 -6.01
C ARG A 64 -12.15 -0.30 -5.54
N ALA A 65 -12.05 -0.05 -4.24
CA ALA A 65 -11.95 1.30 -3.68
C ALA A 65 -10.52 1.86 -3.74
N CYS A 66 -9.52 1.01 -3.99
CA CYS A 66 -8.15 1.44 -4.23
C CYS A 66 -8.03 2.03 -5.64
N GLU A 67 -7.24 3.09 -5.76
CA GLU A 67 -6.96 3.72 -7.06
C GLU A 67 -5.98 2.90 -7.89
N ALA A 68 -4.99 2.33 -7.21
CA ALA A 68 -4.02 1.43 -7.82
C ALA A 68 -3.66 0.31 -6.83
N LEU A 69 -3.16 -0.79 -7.40
CA LEU A 69 -2.60 -1.89 -6.63
C LEU A 69 -1.09 -1.90 -6.77
N VAL A 70 -0.41 -2.20 -5.67
CA VAL A 70 1.06 -2.20 -5.57
C VAL A 70 1.56 -3.53 -5.04
N ARG A 71 2.65 -4.02 -5.63
CA ARG A 71 3.32 -5.25 -5.22
C ARG A 71 4.79 -5.02 -4.92
N ILE A 72 5.32 -5.84 -4.04
CA ILE A 72 6.77 -5.97 -3.86
C ILE A 72 7.27 -6.90 -4.98
N PRO A 73 8.26 -6.49 -5.78
CA PRO A 73 8.84 -7.37 -6.79
C PRO A 73 9.37 -8.65 -6.14
N GLY A 74 8.94 -9.81 -6.63
CA GLY A 74 9.52 -11.09 -6.23
C GLY A 74 10.96 -11.23 -6.76
N GLY A 75 11.77 -12.03 -6.07
CA GLY A 75 13.09 -12.41 -6.55
C GLY A 75 13.02 -13.37 -7.75
N ALA A 76 13.99 -13.29 -8.66
CA ALA A 76 14.19 -14.26 -9.72
C ALA A 76 14.95 -15.47 -9.16
N GLY A 77 14.25 -16.48 -8.64
CA GLY A 77 14.87 -17.67 -8.05
C GLY A 77 13.91 -18.85 -7.91
N ALA A 78 14.47 -20.05 -7.66
CA ALA A 78 13.75 -21.32 -7.63
C ALA A 78 12.74 -21.48 -6.47
N ALA A 79 12.80 -20.61 -5.46
CA ALA A 79 11.86 -20.57 -4.35
C ALA A 79 10.92 -19.36 -4.49
N GLN A 80 9.83 -19.56 -5.23
CA GLN A 80 8.78 -18.55 -5.36
C GLN A 80 7.81 -18.73 -4.19
N VAL A 81 7.88 -17.82 -3.22
CA VAL A 81 6.92 -17.77 -2.11
C VAL A 81 5.69 -16.99 -2.58
N GLU A 82 4.49 -17.51 -2.34
CA GLU A 82 3.24 -16.90 -2.80
C GLU A 82 2.98 -15.51 -2.18
N SER A 83 3.41 -15.29 -0.92
CA SER A 83 3.28 -14.00 -0.24
C SER A 83 4.30 -13.85 0.88
N LEU A 84 4.70 -12.61 1.16
CA LEU A 84 5.40 -12.24 2.39
C LEU A 84 4.41 -12.10 3.55
N ASN A 85 4.93 -12.13 4.78
CA ASN A 85 4.18 -11.74 5.96
C ASN A 85 3.66 -10.29 5.82
N VAL A 86 2.43 -10.03 6.24
CA VAL A 86 1.79 -8.71 6.07
C VAL A 86 2.57 -7.58 6.73
N SER A 87 3.19 -7.81 7.90
CA SER A 87 3.99 -6.79 8.59
C SER A 87 5.29 -6.48 7.84
N VAL A 88 5.95 -7.51 7.28
CA VAL A 88 7.16 -7.34 6.46
C VAL A 88 6.83 -6.61 5.16
N ALA A 89 5.75 -7.01 4.49
CA ALA A 89 5.29 -6.34 3.29
C ALA A 89 4.95 -4.86 3.56
N THR A 90 4.28 -4.58 4.68
CA THR A 90 3.96 -3.22 5.11
C THR A 90 5.23 -2.39 5.29
N GLY A 91 6.25 -2.93 5.99
CA GLY A 91 7.52 -2.24 6.21
C GLY A 91 8.24 -1.88 4.90
N ILE A 92 8.32 -2.83 3.96
CA ILE A 92 8.98 -2.60 2.65
C ILE A 92 8.24 -1.53 1.84
N LEU A 93 6.90 -1.60 1.79
CA LEU A 93 6.08 -0.63 1.05
C LEU A 93 6.17 0.76 1.68
N LEU A 94 6.08 0.87 3.01
CA LEU A 94 6.25 2.15 3.72
C LEU A 94 7.63 2.74 3.47
N HIS A 95 8.70 1.94 3.58
CA HIS A 95 10.05 2.42 3.28
C HIS A 95 10.15 3.01 1.89
N HIS A 96 9.54 2.39 0.87
CA HIS A 96 9.55 2.93 -0.47
C HIS A 96 8.75 4.23 -0.59
N LEU A 97 7.54 4.27 -0.02
CA LEU A 97 6.62 5.41 -0.12
C LEU A 97 7.08 6.65 0.66
N LEU A 98 7.84 6.45 1.73
CA LEU A 98 8.38 7.52 2.59
C LEU A 98 9.73 8.07 2.11
N GLN A 99 10.31 7.53 1.02
CA GLN A 99 11.50 8.11 0.43
C GLN A 99 11.20 9.56 0.00
N PRO A 100 12.13 10.51 0.18
CA PRO A 100 11.95 11.85 -0.34
C PRO A 100 11.70 11.77 -1.85
N GLY A 101 10.57 12.32 -2.30
CA GLY A 101 10.37 12.53 -3.72
C GLY A 101 11.46 13.50 -4.22
N ALA A 102 11.89 13.36 -5.46
CA ALA A 102 12.88 14.26 -6.09
C ALA A 102 12.48 15.76 -6.03
N ALA A 103 11.25 16.09 -5.63
CA ALA A 103 10.75 17.44 -5.43
C ALA A 103 11.26 18.14 -4.15
N GLU A 104 11.84 17.41 -3.18
CA GLU A 104 12.31 17.98 -1.89
C GLU A 104 13.85 18.03 -1.78
N ALA A 105 14.58 17.73 -2.85
CA ALA A 105 16.05 17.83 -2.92
C ALA A 105 16.53 19.21 -3.43
N GLY A 106 15.71 20.24 -3.24
CA GLY A 106 15.95 21.61 -3.69
C GLY A 106 15.40 22.62 -2.69
N GLN A 107 16.05 22.72 -1.53
CA GLN A 107 15.97 23.86 -0.61
C GLN A 107 17.28 23.96 0.16
#